data_AF-A0A6A4DMZ7-F1
#
_entry.id   AF-A0A6A4DMZ7-F1
#
_cell.length_a   1.000
_cell.length_b   1.000
_cell.length_c   1.000
_cell.angle_alpha   90.00
_cell.angle_beta   90.00
_cell.angle_gamma   90.00
#
_symmetry.space_group_name_H-M   'P 1'
#
loop_
_entity.id
_entity.type
_entity.pdbx_description
1 polymer ?
#
loop_
_entity_poly.entity_id
_entity_poly.type
_entity_poly.pdbx_seq_one_letter_code
_entity_poly.pdbx_strand_id
1 'polypeptide(L)'
;MLRRIKAVLGHSDIFSKQAALVGSQEFQREVLELVNNVRKAVLHLFTQRFRGMSFDLVWITFLDPRFHKMKLLAQSEIEEAKKCLVDAAALACARAFAAETPLRAHDELAHAQ
;
A
#
# COMPACT_ATOMS: atom_id res chain seq x y z
N MET A 1 -4.77 2.76 7.56
CA MET A 1 -4.69 3.63 8.75
C MET A 1 -3.25 4.08 9.04
N LEU A 2 -2.28 3.17 9.18
CA LEU A 2 -0.87 3.49 9.52
C LEU A 2 -0.17 4.44 8.53
N ARG A 3 -0.35 4.27 7.21
CA ARG A 3 0.21 5.19 6.21
C ARG A 3 -0.37 6.61 6.31
N ARG A 4 -1.64 6.75 6.73
CA ARG A 4 -2.29 8.05 6.96
C ARG A 4 -1.68 8.75 8.17
N ILE A 5 -1.41 8.02 9.24
CA ILE A 5 -0.75 8.55 10.44
C ILE A 5 0.67 9.02 10.09
N LYS A 6 1.45 8.20 9.35
CA LYS A 6 2.76 8.62 8.83
C LYS A 6 2.68 9.89 7.99
N ALA A 7 1.70 9.99 7.09
CA ALA A 7 1.51 11.17 6.26
C ALA A 7 1.26 12.42 7.11
N VAL A 8 0.34 12.36 8.08
CA VAL A 8 0.07 13.47 9.01
C VAL A 8 1.32 13.84 9.80
N LEU A 9 2.03 12.87 10.37
CA LEU A 9 3.26 13.12 11.13
C LEU A 9 4.38 13.74 10.28
N GLY A 10 4.34 13.60 8.95
CA GLY A 10 5.28 14.21 8.01
C GLY A 10 5.15 15.73 7.92
N HIS A 11 4.00 16.29 8.28
CA HIS A 11 3.79 17.73 8.28
C HIS A 11 4.46 18.33 9.52
N SER A 12 5.39 19.27 9.33
CA SER A 12 6.14 19.89 10.45
C SER A 12 5.31 20.89 11.25
N ASP A 13 4.20 21.34 10.70
CA ASP A 13 3.32 22.39 11.21
C ASP A 13 2.03 21.86 11.86
N ILE A 14 1.93 20.54 12.10
CA ILE A 14 0.69 19.92 12.63
C ILE A 14 0.23 20.48 13.97
N PHE A 15 1.14 21.08 14.74
CA PHE A 15 0.87 21.66 16.04
C PHE A 15 0.75 23.19 15.99
N SER A 16 1.01 23.83 14.85
CA SER A 16 1.06 25.29 14.73
C SER A 16 -0.29 25.94 15.04
N LYS A 17 -1.40 25.31 14.62
CA LYS A 17 -2.75 25.80 14.93
C LYS A 17 -3.06 25.74 16.43
N GLN A 18 -2.73 24.63 17.07
CA GLN A 18 -2.94 24.42 18.50
C GLN A 18 -2.05 25.35 19.32
N ALA A 19 -0.79 25.54 18.91
CA ALA A 19 0.10 26.52 19.52
C ALA A 19 -0.52 27.92 19.45
N ALA A 20 -1.00 28.36 18.27
CA ALA A 20 -1.62 29.66 18.11
C ALA A 20 -2.84 29.90 19.03
N LEU A 21 -3.63 28.86 19.31
CA LEU A 21 -4.80 28.95 20.20
C LEU A 21 -4.43 29.18 21.67
N VAL A 22 -3.24 28.74 22.10
CA VAL A 22 -2.77 28.92 23.50
C VAL A 22 -2.30 30.36 23.75
N GLY A 23 -2.07 31.16 22.70
CA GLY A 23 -1.58 32.52 22.80
C GLY A 23 -0.09 32.58 23.20
N SER A 24 0.40 33.78 23.53
CA SER A 24 1.80 34.02 23.89
C SER A 24 2.06 33.62 25.34
N GLN A 25 2.36 32.35 25.57
CA GLN A 25 2.78 31.80 26.86
C GLN A 25 4.29 31.52 26.85
N GLU A 26 4.97 31.77 27.96
CA GLU A 26 6.43 31.57 28.06
C GLU A 26 6.83 30.10 27.80
N PHE A 27 6.01 29.15 28.26
CA PHE A 27 6.21 27.71 28.08
C PHE A 27 5.85 27.21 26.67
N GLN A 28 5.17 28.01 25.84
CA GLN A 28 4.65 27.58 24.55
C GLN A 28 5.77 27.08 23.63
N ARG A 29 6.91 27.78 23.60
CA ARG A 29 8.07 27.43 22.79
C ARG A 29 8.66 26.08 23.20
N GLU A 30 8.89 25.86 24.49
CA GLU A 30 9.46 24.61 25.01
C GLU A 30 8.53 23.42 24.74
N VAL A 31 7.22 23.59 24.99
CA VAL A 31 6.23 22.55 24.72
C VAL A 31 6.18 22.25 23.22
N LEU A 32 6.18 23.27 22.36
CA LEU A 32 6.16 23.09 20.91
C LEU A 32 7.41 22.37 20.39
N GLU A 33 8.58 22.65 20.98
CA GLU A 33 9.81 21.95 20.67
C GLU A 33 9.75 20.48 21.09
N LEU A 34 9.28 20.20 22.32
CA LEU A 34 9.13 18.85 22.84
C LEU A 34 8.21 18.00 21.96
N VAL A 35 7.00 18.50 21.64
CA VAL A 35 6.05 17.75 20.80
C VAL A 35 6.57 17.55 19.38
N ASN A 36 7.37 18.50 18.86
CA ASN A 36 8.02 18.33 17.57
C ASN A 36 9.11 17.25 17.60
N ASN A 37 9.86 17.14 18.69
CA ASN A 37 10.84 16.07 18.85
C ASN A 37 10.16 14.70 18.96
N VAL A 38 9.06 14.60 19.71
CA VAL A 38 8.22 13.39 19.74
C VAL A 38 7.69 13.04 18.35
N ARG A 39 7.15 14.02 17.60
CA ARG A 39 6.68 13.81 16.22
C ARG A 39 7.79 13.25 15.32
N LYS A 40 9.00 13.81 15.38
CA LYS A 40 10.15 13.31 14.60
C LYS A 40 10.49 11.87 14.96
N ALA A 41 10.54 11.54 16.26
CA ALA A 41 10.84 10.18 16.73
C ALA A 41 9.78 9.18 16.25
N VAL A 42 8.49 9.50 16.39
CA VAL A 42 7.39 8.64 15.93
C VAL A 42 7.40 8.50 14.41
N LEU A 43 7.60 9.59 13.65
CA LEU A 43 7.74 9.56 12.20
C LEU A 43 8.91 8.67 11.75
N HIS A 44 10.02 8.70 12.48
CA HIS A 44 11.17 7.84 12.23
C HIS A 44 10.80 6.35 12.39
N LEU A 45 10.12 5.98 13.48
CA LEU A 45 9.64 4.61 13.71
C LEU A 45 8.68 4.14 12.60
N PHE A 46 7.74 5.00 12.19
CA PHE A 46 6.87 4.69 11.05
C PHE A 46 7.68 4.50 9.76
N THR A 47 8.66 5.35 9.51
CA THR A 47 9.51 5.25 8.32
C THR A 47 10.29 3.93 8.31
N GLN A 48 10.85 3.52 9.45
CA GLN A 48 11.49 2.21 9.59
C GLN A 48 10.50 1.06 9.38
N ARG A 49 9.29 1.13 9.95
CA ARG A 49 8.28 0.08 9.82
C ARG A 49 7.86 -0.20 8.37
N PHE A 50 7.89 0.82 7.52
CA PHE A 50 7.61 0.69 6.09
C PHE A 50 8.85 0.41 5.24
N ARG A 51 10.06 0.56 5.80
CA ARG A 51 11.31 0.26 5.12
C ARG A 51 11.43 -1.26 4.97
N GLY A 52 11.62 -1.74 3.74
CA GLY A 52 11.73 -3.18 3.46
C GLY A 52 10.41 -3.95 3.58
N MET A 53 9.26 -3.25 3.60
CA MET A 53 7.97 -3.93 3.45
C MET A 53 7.94 -4.68 2.11
N SER A 54 7.57 -5.96 2.13
CA SER A 54 7.42 -6.75 0.90
C SER A 54 6.45 -6.04 -0.04
N PHE A 55 6.83 -5.96 -1.31
CA PHE A 55 5.99 -5.39 -2.34
C PHE A 55 4.68 -6.17 -2.49
N ASP A 56 4.68 -7.48 -2.25
CA ASP A 56 3.44 -8.30 -2.30
C ASP A 56 2.37 -7.78 -1.34
N LEU A 57 2.77 -7.31 -0.16
CA LEU A 57 1.85 -6.74 0.82
C LEU A 57 1.30 -5.38 0.38
N VAL A 58 2.04 -4.65 -0.46
CA VAL A 58 1.58 -3.40 -1.07
C VAL A 58 0.64 -3.72 -2.23
N TRP A 59 1.06 -4.62 -3.11
CA TRP A 59 0.34 -5.06 -4.29
C TRP A 59 -1.04 -5.63 -3.93
N ILE A 60 -1.12 -6.56 -2.98
CA ILE A 60 -2.38 -7.22 -2.59
C ILE A 60 -3.44 -6.19 -2.13
N THR A 61 -3.04 -5.01 -1.63
CA THR A 61 -4.04 -3.97 -1.28
C THR A 61 -4.85 -3.46 -2.47
N PHE A 62 -4.36 -3.62 -3.70
CA PHE A 62 -5.10 -3.30 -4.93
C PHE A 62 -6.24 -4.27 -5.23
N LEU A 63 -6.26 -5.42 -4.57
CA LEU A 63 -7.38 -6.35 -4.64
C LEU A 63 -8.53 -5.94 -3.71
N ASP A 64 -8.31 -4.99 -2.79
CA ASP A 64 -9.38 -4.48 -1.92
C ASP A 64 -10.19 -3.38 -2.64
N PRO A 65 -11.44 -3.64 -3.05
CA PRO A 65 -12.26 -2.68 -3.79
C PRO A 65 -12.56 -1.40 -2.99
N ARG A 66 -12.42 -1.44 -1.65
CA ARG A 66 -12.63 -0.26 -0.80
C ARG A 66 -11.50 0.76 -0.95
N PHE A 67 -10.32 0.34 -1.41
CA PHE A 67 -9.13 1.17 -1.58
C PHE A 67 -8.98 1.75 -3.00
N HIS A 68 -10.10 2.02 -3.69
CA HIS A 68 -10.14 2.56 -5.07
C HIS A 68 -9.27 3.80 -5.37
N LYS A 69 -8.97 4.67 -4.39
CA LYS A 69 -8.23 5.93 -4.63
C LYS A 69 -6.75 5.91 -4.25
N MET A 70 -6.24 4.86 -3.60
CA MET A 70 -4.81 4.64 -3.25
C MET A 70 -4.00 5.87 -2.81
N LYS A 71 -4.63 6.87 -2.17
CA LYS A 71 -4.05 8.21 -1.91
C LYS A 71 -2.83 8.23 -0.98
N LEU A 72 -2.48 7.09 -0.41
CA LEU A 72 -1.40 6.92 0.58
C LEU A 72 -0.23 6.09 0.04
N LEU A 73 -0.29 5.68 -1.23
CA LEU A 73 0.80 5.04 -1.95
C LEU A 73 1.52 6.08 -2.81
N ALA A 74 2.83 5.92 -2.98
CA ALA A 74 3.57 6.68 -3.96
C ALA A 74 3.14 6.27 -5.37
N GLN A 75 3.28 7.18 -6.34
CA GLN A 75 2.92 6.88 -7.73
C GLN A 75 3.67 5.66 -8.29
N SER A 76 4.94 5.48 -7.93
CA SER A 76 5.72 4.31 -8.31
C SER A 76 5.18 3.01 -7.71
N GLU A 77 4.75 3.02 -6.44
CA GLU A 77 4.09 1.87 -5.81
C GLU A 77 2.78 1.54 -6.54
N ILE A 78 2.05 2.55 -7.04
CA ILE A 78 0.80 2.37 -7.77
C ILE A 78 1.03 1.73 -9.14
N GLU A 79 2.00 2.22 -9.91
CA GLU A 79 2.25 1.71 -11.25
C GLU A 79 2.81 0.28 -11.22
N GLU A 80 3.75 -0.01 -10.33
CA GLU A 80 4.27 -1.36 -10.17
C GLU A 80 3.16 -2.32 -9.72
N ALA A 81 2.26 -1.84 -8.85
CA ALA A 81 1.14 -2.65 -8.39
C ALA A 81 0.22 -3.01 -9.56
N LYS A 82 -0.24 -2.03 -10.33
CA LYS A 82 -1.08 -2.28 -11.51
C LYS A 82 -0.47 -3.31 -12.45
N LYS A 83 0.84 -3.26 -12.68
CA LYS A 83 1.54 -4.25 -13.50
C LYS A 83 1.40 -5.66 -12.91
N CYS A 84 1.67 -5.83 -11.62
CA CYS A 84 1.45 -7.11 -10.93
C CYS A 84 -0.01 -7.59 -11.01
N LEU A 85 -1.00 -6.69 -11.02
CA LEU A 85 -2.42 -7.07 -11.25
C LEU A 85 -2.62 -7.75 -12.59
N VAL A 86 -2.13 -7.09 -13.63
CA VAL A 86 -2.33 -7.52 -15.01
C VAL A 86 -1.61 -8.84 -15.23
N ASP A 87 -0.38 -8.96 -14.74
CA ASP A 87 0.40 -10.20 -14.85
C ASP A 87 -0.27 -11.36 -14.11
N ALA A 88 -0.77 -11.12 -12.89
CA ALA A 88 -1.49 -12.13 -12.12
C ALA A 88 -2.81 -12.55 -12.79
N ALA A 89 -3.56 -11.59 -13.34
CA ALA A 89 -4.80 -11.86 -14.08
C ALA A 89 -4.53 -12.65 -15.37
N ALA A 90 -3.50 -12.28 -16.14
CA ALA A 90 -3.09 -12.99 -17.35
C ALA A 90 -2.70 -14.44 -17.04
N LEU A 91 -1.92 -14.66 -15.97
CA LEU A 91 -1.55 -15.99 -15.51
C LEU A 91 -2.76 -16.83 -15.07
N ALA A 92 -3.71 -16.22 -14.34
CA ALA A 92 -4.93 -16.90 -13.92
C ALA A 92 -5.80 -17.32 -15.12
N CYS A 93 -5.98 -16.43 -16.10
CA CYS A 93 -6.70 -16.74 -17.34
C CYS A 93 -6.01 -17.86 -18.11
N ALA A 94 -4.69 -17.79 -18.32
CA ALA A 94 -3.94 -18.83 -19.02
C ALA A 94 -4.08 -20.21 -18.35
N ARG A 95 -4.08 -20.25 -17.01
CA ARG A 95 -4.30 -21.48 -16.24
C ARG A 95 -5.72 -22.00 -16.36
N ALA A 96 -6.72 -21.12 -16.35
CA ALA A 96 -8.12 -21.50 -16.55
C ALA A 96 -8.33 -22.13 -17.95
N PHE A 97 -7.82 -21.51 -19.00
CA PHE A 97 -7.88 -22.06 -20.36
C PHE A 97 -7.11 -23.38 -20.52
N ALA A 98 -5.96 -23.52 -19.85
CA ALA A 98 -5.22 -24.79 -19.86
C ALA A 98 -5.97 -25.91 -19.13
N ALA A 99 -6.65 -25.60 -18.03
CA ALA A 99 -7.47 -26.55 -17.26
C ALA A 99 -8.77 -26.95 -17.97
N GLU A 100 -9.27 -26.13 -18.89
CA GLU A 100 -10.48 -26.40 -19.67
C GLU A 100 -10.26 -27.27 -20.91
N THR A 101 -9.02 -27.69 -21.23
CA THR A 101 -8.78 -28.61 -22.35
C THR A 101 -9.13 -30.05 -21.92
N PRO A 102 -10.27 -30.65 -22.32
CA PRO A 102 -10.55 -32.04 -22.02
C PRO A 102 -9.77 -32.89 -23.03
N LEU A 103 -9.25 -34.03 -22.58
CA LEU A 103 -8.72 -35.09 -23.46
C LEU A 103 -9.72 -35.38 -24.60
N ARG A 104 -9.50 -34.82 -25.79
CA ARG A 104 -10.04 -35.31 -27.06
C ARG A 104 -8.91 -35.97 -27.83
N ALA A 105 -8.47 -37.13 -27.33
CA ALA A 105 -7.55 -37.98 -28.05
C ALA A 105 -7.69 -39.43 -27.54
N HIS A 106 -8.87 -40.04 -27.68
CA HIS A 106 -9.00 -41.49 -27.50
C HIS A 106 -10.14 -42.17 -28.31
N ASP A 107 -10.70 -41.53 -29.34
CA ASP A 107 -11.80 -42.11 -30.15
C ASP A 107 -11.46 -42.37 -31.63
N GLU A 108 -10.18 -42.57 -31.98
CA GLU A 108 -9.80 -43.02 -33.32
C GLU A 108 -8.81 -44.17 -33.25
N LEU A 109 -9.27 -45.37 -32.86
CA LEU A 109 -8.61 -46.66 -33.10
C LEU A 109 -9.55 -47.82 -32.66
N ALA A 110 -10.72 -47.94 -33.28
CA ALA A 110 -11.61 -49.09 -33.03
C ALA A 110 -12.31 -49.68 -34.26
N HIS A 111 -12.07 -49.18 -35.48
CA HIS A 111 -12.65 -49.77 -36.69
C HIS A 111 -11.64 -49.86 -37.84
N ALA A 112 -10.71 -50.80 -37.72
CA ALA A 112 -9.97 -51.32 -38.85
C ALA A 112 -9.39 -52.72 -38.54
N GLN A 113 -10.26 -53.69 -38.25
CA GLN A 113 -10.03 -55.12 -38.51
C GLN A 113 -11.35 -55.79 -38.89
#